data_AF-A0A7U3Y1R4-F1
#
_entry.id   AF-A0A7U3Y1R4-F1
#
_cell.length_a   1.000
_cell.length_b   1.000
_cell.length_c   1.000
_cell.angle_alpha   90.00
_cell.angle_beta   90.00
_cell.angle_gamma   90.00
#
_symmetry.space_group_name_H-M   'P 1'
#
loop_
_entity.id
_entity.type
_entity.pdbx_description
1 polymer ?
#
loop_
_entity_poly.entity_id
_entity_poly.type
_entity_poly.pdbx_seq_one_letter_code
_entity_poly.pdbx_strand_id
1 'polypeptide(L)'
;MVEVELKFQLPESKKKTVQQYLKKHKAQYIHLQAKYYDTPDRLLAKNGMALRLRKENDLWVQTFKAAGQSHLHRVEEEVFLGKCDQEPDLNLELYKDNKAVTDLITQALGSEVEKLSLQFETDVQRTYHVFEADDTAIEVCLDDGAVKTATAQSKICEVEFELKQGAVKTLIQFAQQWINRYELWLDVRSKAERGNLLALGQAASPAVHAKKLNLDKNISAEQALKKIVENCLGQFLPNMAAIADGVAEAEHIHQARVSLRRLRSALKHFSAWSDELNPVWEEQIAELFRQLGDTRDEDAIRTEILPMIVQHGSPELLLPISEQPLKDLATLFKSADTIKLILALLAFAYSEEDDQNAKGKLKNI
;
A
#
# COMPACT_ATOMS: atom_id res chain seq x y z
N MET A 1 17.20 6.78 -4.01
CA MET A 1 16.74 7.36 -2.72
C MET A 1 15.69 6.41 -2.13
N VAL A 2 15.44 6.40 -0.81
CA VAL A 2 14.33 5.62 -0.23
C VAL A 2 13.20 6.59 0.07
N GLU A 3 12.06 6.41 -0.60
CA GLU A 3 10.83 7.21 -0.38
C GLU A 3 9.98 6.55 0.72
N VAL A 4 9.34 7.34 1.58
CA VAL A 4 8.37 6.89 2.59
C VAL A 4 7.01 7.53 2.30
N GLU A 5 6.00 6.71 1.98
CA GLU A 5 4.63 7.17 1.69
C GLU A 5 3.56 6.36 2.42
N LEU A 6 2.44 7.02 2.74
CA LEU A 6 1.18 6.38 3.12
C LEU A 6 0.13 6.73 2.06
N LYS A 7 -0.54 5.71 1.51
CA LYS A 7 -1.59 5.89 0.52
C LYS A 7 -2.94 5.43 1.06
N PHE A 8 -3.95 6.27 0.85
CA PHE A 8 -5.32 6.01 1.25
C PHE A 8 -6.27 6.19 0.07
N GLN A 9 -7.24 5.30 -0.06
CA GLN A 9 -8.36 5.55 -0.95
C GLN A 9 -9.32 6.56 -0.29
N LEU A 10 -9.87 7.45 -1.12
CA LEU A 10 -10.76 8.53 -0.69
C LEU A 10 -12.17 8.28 -1.23
N PRO A 11 -13.20 8.22 -0.35
CA PRO A 11 -14.58 8.23 -0.82
C PRO A 11 -14.87 9.48 -1.66
N GLU A 12 -15.46 9.29 -2.84
CA GLU A 12 -15.78 10.40 -3.77
C GLU A 12 -16.64 11.50 -3.11
N SER A 13 -17.48 11.14 -2.15
CA SER A 13 -18.28 12.07 -1.34
C SER A 13 -17.44 13.07 -0.55
N LYS A 14 -16.19 12.72 -0.21
CA LYS A 14 -15.25 13.54 0.59
C LYS A 14 -14.24 14.31 -0.26
N LYS A 15 -14.11 13.97 -1.55
CA LYS A 15 -13.16 14.60 -2.49
C LYS A 15 -13.19 16.13 -2.46
N LYS A 16 -14.39 16.71 -2.59
CA LYS A 16 -14.55 18.18 -2.59
C LYS A 16 -14.02 18.80 -1.30
N THR A 17 -14.24 18.16 -0.15
CA THR A 17 -13.81 18.65 1.16
C THR A 17 -12.29 18.58 1.32
N VAL A 18 -11.64 17.51 0.85
CA VAL A 18 -10.17 17.42 0.81
C VAL A 18 -9.59 18.49 -0.12
N GLN A 19 -10.13 18.60 -1.34
CA GLN A 19 -9.66 19.60 -2.30
C GLN A 19 -9.79 21.03 -1.77
N GLN A 20 -10.89 21.37 -1.08
CA GLN A 20 -11.08 22.66 -0.43
C GLN A 20 -10.10 22.88 0.72
N TYR A 21 -9.80 21.84 1.50
CA TYR A 21 -8.81 21.92 2.57
C TYR A 21 -7.42 22.23 2.02
N LEU A 22 -6.98 21.50 0.99
CA LEU A 22 -5.69 21.75 0.33
C LEU A 22 -5.65 23.15 -0.30
N LYS A 23 -6.73 23.58 -0.98
CA LYS A 23 -6.85 24.94 -1.54
C LYS A 23 -6.64 26.03 -0.50
N LYS A 24 -7.22 25.89 0.70
CA LYS A 24 -7.03 26.86 1.80
C LYS A 24 -5.58 26.98 2.24
N HIS A 25 -4.79 25.94 2.05
CA HIS A 25 -3.36 25.91 2.33
C HIS A 25 -2.51 26.22 1.11
N LYS A 26 -3.06 26.91 0.10
CA LYS A 26 -2.31 27.30 -1.12
C LYS A 26 -1.75 26.10 -1.88
N ALA A 27 -2.58 25.06 -2.04
CA ALA A 27 -2.19 23.90 -2.82
C ALA A 27 -1.82 24.23 -4.26
N GLN A 28 -0.88 23.45 -4.76
CA GLN A 28 -0.41 23.45 -6.14
C GLN A 28 -1.12 22.37 -6.94
N TYR A 29 -1.01 22.45 -8.27
CA TYR A 29 -1.67 21.54 -9.20
C TYR A 29 -0.67 21.06 -10.23
N ILE A 30 -0.75 19.78 -10.55
CA ILE A 30 0.04 19.17 -11.61
C ILE A 30 -0.78 18.10 -12.32
N HIS A 31 -0.76 18.14 -13.65
CA HIS A 31 -1.35 17.09 -14.47
C HIS A 31 -0.30 16.03 -14.74
N LEU A 32 -0.60 14.80 -14.35
CA LEU A 32 0.29 13.65 -14.43
C LEU A 32 -0.28 12.63 -15.41
N GLN A 33 0.39 12.47 -16.55
CA GLN A 33 0.06 11.45 -17.54
C GLN A 33 1.20 10.46 -17.58
N ALA A 34 0.95 9.18 -17.30
CA ALA A 34 2.01 8.18 -17.29
C ALA A 34 1.66 6.96 -18.14
N LYS A 35 2.65 6.44 -18.84
CA LYS A 35 2.61 5.21 -19.64
C LYS A 35 3.48 4.17 -18.98
N TYR A 36 2.92 3.00 -18.70
CA TYR A 36 3.61 1.92 -18.00
C TYR A 36 4.00 0.82 -18.98
N TYR A 37 5.27 0.43 -18.94
CA TYR A 37 5.87 -0.54 -19.84
C TYR A 37 6.26 -1.80 -19.08
N ASP A 38 5.95 -2.95 -19.66
CA ASP A 38 6.36 -4.26 -19.19
C ASP A 38 6.36 -5.23 -20.38
N THR A 39 6.84 -6.45 -20.19
CA THR A 39 6.71 -7.52 -21.17
C THR A 39 5.28 -8.07 -21.18
N PRO A 40 4.86 -8.78 -22.25
CA PRO A 40 3.56 -9.46 -22.29
C PRO A 40 3.33 -10.38 -21.09
N ASP A 41 4.40 -11.02 -20.60
CA ASP A 41 4.37 -11.92 -19.45
C ASP A 41 4.49 -11.23 -18.08
N ARG A 42 4.50 -9.89 -18.05
CA ARG A 42 4.50 -9.07 -16.83
C ARG A 42 5.73 -9.31 -15.93
N LEU A 43 6.90 -9.41 -16.54
CA LEU A 43 8.13 -9.76 -15.82
C LEU A 43 8.51 -8.73 -14.77
N LEU A 44 8.34 -7.43 -15.03
CA LEU A 44 8.60 -6.40 -14.02
C LEU A 44 7.57 -6.49 -12.88
N ALA A 45 6.28 -6.54 -13.21
CA ALA A 45 5.22 -6.59 -12.21
C ALA A 45 5.32 -7.83 -11.29
N LYS A 46 5.64 -9.01 -11.85
CA LYS A 46 5.88 -10.25 -11.08
C LYS A 46 7.03 -10.13 -10.09
N ASN A 47 7.98 -9.23 -10.34
CA ASN A 47 9.10 -8.93 -9.45
C ASN A 47 8.86 -7.67 -8.58
N GLY A 48 7.64 -7.14 -8.55
CA GLY A 48 7.31 -5.94 -7.77
C GLY A 48 7.96 -4.66 -8.30
N MET A 49 8.20 -4.61 -9.62
CA MET A 49 8.85 -3.50 -10.31
C MET A 49 7.88 -2.82 -11.29
N ALA A 50 8.13 -1.54 -11.57
CA ALA A 50 7.39 -0.77 -12.55
C ALA A 50 8.33 0.17 -13.30
N LEU A 51 8.14 0.25 -14.61
CA LEU A 51 8.84 1.17 -15.49
C LEU A 51 7.82 2.06 -16.19
N ARG A 52 8.02 3.38 -16.16
CA ARG A 52 7.10 4.32 -16.78
C ARG A 52 7.79 5.52 -17.42
N LEU A 53 7.14 6.06 -18.44
CA LEU A 53 7.33 7.43 -18.90
C LEU A 53 6.17 8.27 -18.36
N ARG A 54 6.48 9.36 -17.67
CA ARG A 54 5.51 10.29 -17.09
C ARG A 54 5.71 11.68 -17.68
N LYS A 55 4.61 12.29 -18.12
CA LYS A 55 4.50 13.70 -18.46
C LYS A 55 3.90 14.45 -17.28
N GLU A 56 4.64 15.43 -16.79
CA GLU A 56 4.33 16.34 -15.69
C GLU A 56 4.08 17.73 -16.26
N ASN A 57 2.80 18.04 -16.54
CA ASN A 57 2.42 19.15 -17.40
C ASN A 57 3.12 19.05 -18.78
N ASP A 58 4.24 19.75 -18.97
CA ASP A 58 5.02 19.77 -20.21
C ASP A 58 6.39 19.05 -20.10
N LEU A 59 6.72 18.51 -18.93
CA LEU A 59 8.02 17.94 -18.61
C LEU A 59 7.96 16.42 -18.62
N TRP A 60 8.93 15.77 -19.25
CA TRP A 60 9.02 14.32 -19.30
C TRP A 60 10.00 13.79 -18.25
N VAL A 61 9.60 12.69 -17.61
CA VAL A 61 10.39 11.95 -16.63
C VAL A 61 10.26 10.47 -16.94
N GLN A 62 11.38 9.76 -16.95
CA GLN A 62 11.38 8.30 -16.94
C GLN A 62 11.65 7.82 -15.53
N THR A 63 10.82 6.89 -15.04
CA THR A 63 10.95 6.37 -13.68
C THR A 63 11.04 4.85 -13.69
N PHE A 64 12.00 4.31 -12.95
CA PHE A 64 12.00 2.93 -12.51
C PHE A 64 11.67 2.90 -11.01
N LYS A 65 10.68 2.07 -10.64
CA LYS A 65 10.32 1.79 -9.25
C LYS A 65 10.44 0.30 -8.96
N ALA A 66 10.89 -0.05 -7.76
CA ALA A 66 10.85 -1.41 -7.24
C ALA A 66 10.38 -1.41 -5.78
N ALA A 67 9.70 -2.50 -5.38
CA ALA A 67 9.36 -2.74 -3.99
C ALA A 67 10.61 -2.67 -3.10
N GLY A 68 10.55 -1.90 -2.01
CA GLY A 68 11.65 -1.79 -1.06
C GLY A 68 11.63 -2.92 -0.03
N GLN A 69 12.36 -2.70 1.07
CA GLN A 69 12.41 -3.67 2.18
C GLN A 69 11.08 -3.82 2.91
N SER A 70 10.21 -2.81 2.81
CA SER A 70 8.98 -2.66 3.57
C SER A 70 7.86 -2.05 2.73
N HIS A 71 6.61 -2.04 3.22
CA HIS A 71 5.47 -1.42 2.51
C HIS A 71 5.54 0.11 2.43
N LEU A 72 6.31 0.73 3.33
CA LEU A 72 6.53 2.17 3.32
C LEU A 72 7.72 2.56 2.43
N HIS A 73 8.68 1.66 2.24
CA HIS A 73 9.92 1.94 1.49
C HIS A 73 9.84 1.50 0.04
N ARG A 74 10.30 2.35 -0.88
CA ARG A 74 10.48 2.00 -2.30
C ARG A 74 11.86 2.39 -2.79
N VAL A 75 12.38 1.59 -3.73
CA VAL A 75 13.53 1.99 -4.54
C VAL A 75 12.97 2.75 -5.74
N GLU A 76 13.44 3.98 -5.93
CA GLU A 76 13.06 4.81 -7.06
C GLU A 76 14.28 5.50 -7.67
N GLU A 77 14.30 5.50 -9.00
CA GLU A 77 15.23 6.23 -9.84
C GLU A 77 14.44 6.99 -10.90
N GLU A 78 14.54 8.32 -10.86
CA GLU A 78 13.91 9.23 -11.80
C GLU A 78 14.95 9.92 -12.67
N VAL A 79 14.72 9.92 -13.98
CA VAL A 79 15.56 10.62 -14.95
C VAL A 79 14.72 11.69 -15.63
N PHE A 80 15.06 12.95 -15.38
CA PHE A 80 14.39 14.10 -15.96
C PHE A 80 14.83 14.30 -17.42
N LEU A 81 13.88 14.17 -18.35
CA LEU A 81 14.10 14.34 -19.79
C LEU A 81 13.79 15.76 -20.26
N GLY A 82 13.10 16.56 -19.43
CA GLY A 82 12.77 17.94 -19.73
C GLY A 82 11.62 18.10 -20.72
N LYS A 83 11.57 19.25 -21.40
CA LYS A 83 10.56 19.50 -22.44
C LYS A 83 10.96 18.81 -23.74
N CYS A 84 10.03 18.07 -24.33
CA CYS A 84 10.20 17.41 -25.62
C CYS A 84 9.00 17.76 -26.51
N ASP A 85 9.25 18.06 -27.79
CA ASP A 85 8.19 18.36 -28.78
C ASP A 85 7.34 17.12 -29.09
N GLN A 86 7.94 15.94 -28.95
CA GLN A 86 7.29 14.64 -29.08
C GLN A 86 7.53 13.81 -27.83
N GLU A 87 6.74 12.74 -27.67
CA GLU A 87 6.96 11.76 -26.60
C GLU A 87 8.33 11.09 -26.77
N PRO A 88 9.19 11.08 -25.72
CA PRO A 88 10.49 10.43 -25.78
C PRO A 88 10.35 8.91 -25.79
N ASP A 89 11.30 8.24 -26.44
CA ASP A 89 11.39 6.78 -26.38
C ASP A 89 11.84 6.31 -24.99
N LEU A 90 11.33 5.14 -24.60
CA LEU A 90 11.77 4.46 -23.38
C LEU A 90 13.23 4.01 -23.54
N ASN A 91 14.10 4.39 -22.60
CA ASN A 91 15.53 4.13 -22.68
C ASN A 91 16.11 3.64 -21.35
N LEU A 92 16.47 2.35 -21.28
CA LEU A 92 17.04 1.75 -20.07
C LEU A 92 18.50 2.17 -19.80
N GLU A 93 19.23 2.62 -20.82
CA GLU A 93 20.63 3.09 -20.67
C GLU A 93 20.71 4.34 -19.79
N LEU A 94 19.59 5.04 -19.59
CA LEU A 94 19.50 6.15 -18.65
C LEU A 94 19.82 5.75 -17.20
N TYR A 95 19.71 4.45 -16.87
CA TYR A 95 20.00 3.93 -15.53
C TYR A 95 21.40 3.34 -15.38
N LYS A 96 22.26 3.36 -16.42
CA LYS A 96 23.56 2.67 -16.45
C LYS A 96 24.49 3.00 -15.27
N ASP A 97 24.37 4.21 -14.73
CA ASP A 97 25.23 4.70 -13.65
C ASP A 97 24.72 4.25 -12.25
N ASN A 98 23.50 3.70 -12.17
CA ASN A 98 22.94 3.13 -10.96
C ASN A 98 22.93 1.59 -11.02
N LYS A 99 24.03 0.98 -10.53
CA LYS A 99 24.22 -0.47 -10.55
C LYS A 99 23.09 -1.26 -9.89
N ALA A 100 22.52 -0.75 -8.80
CA ALA A 100 21.44 -1.44 -8.09
C ALA A 100 20.18 -1.54 -8.98
N VAL A 101 19.83 -0.45 -9.67
CA VAL A 101 18.71 -0.42 -10.62
C VAL A 101 18.98 -1.31 -11.82
N THR A 102 20.18 -1.25 -12.41
CA THR A 102 20.52 -2.09 -13.57
C THR A 102 20.51 -3.58 -13.24
N ASP A 103 20.97 -3.97 -12.04
CA ASP A 103 20.98 -5.36 -11.60
C ASP A 103 19.55 -5.88 -11.41
N LEU A 104 18.64 -5.08 -10.84
CA LEU A 104 17.22 -5.42 -10.70
C LEU A 104 16.52 -5.56 -12.07
N ILE A 105 16.76 -4.62 -12.98
CA ILE A 105 16.20 -4.67 -14.34
C ILE A 105 16.69 -5.93 -15.07
N THR A 106 17.99 -6.22 -14.99
CA THR A 106 18.60 -7.39 -15.65
C THR A 106 18.09 -8.69 -15.05
N GLN A 107 17.92 -8.76 -13.72
CA GLN A 107 17.34 -9.93 -13.05
C GLN A 107 15.90 -10.18 -13.48
N ALA A 108 15.09 -9.13 -13.63
CA ALA A 108 13.68 -9.25 -13.97
C ALA A 108 13.45 -9.53 -15.47
N LEU A 109 14.16 -8.81 -16.36
CA LEU A 109 13.93 -8.87 -17.80
C LEU A 109 14.87 -9.84 -18.53
N GLY A 110 16.12 -10.01 -18.08
CA GLY A 110 17.11 -10.81 -18.79
C GLY A 110 17.23 -10.41 -20.28
N SER A 111 17.03 -11.37 -21.18
CA SER A 111 17.03 -11.16 -22.63
C SER A 111 15.73 -10.61 -23.22
N GLU A 112 14.72 -10.33 -22.39
CA GLU A 112 13.36 -9.99 -22.83
C GLU A 112 13.11 -8.47 -22.92
N VAL A 113 14.16 -7.65 -22.77
CA VAL A 113 14.10 -6.18 -22.81
C VAL A 113 13.41 -5.66 -24.07
N GLU A 114 13.71 -6.25 -25.23
CA GLU A 114 13.13 -5.88 -26.53
C GLU A 114 11.61 -6.15 -26.64
N LYS A 115 11.03 -6.88 -25.68
CA LYS A 115 9.58 -7.17 -25.63
C LYS A 115 8.81 -6.17 -24.77
N LEU A 116 9.49 -5.17 -24.17
CA LEU A 116 8.82 -4.10 -23.43
C LEU A 116 7.83 -3.39 -24.34
N SER A 117 6.59 -3.31 -23.89
CA SER A 117 5.50 -2.66 -24.61
C SER A 117 4.59 -1.95 -23.62
N LEU A 118 3.85 -0.96 -24.11
CA LEU A 118 2.85 -0.24 -23.33
C LEU A 118 1.78 -1.20 -22.83
N GLN A 119 1.52 -1.20 -21.52
CA GLN A 119 0.52 -2.07 -20.91
C GLN A 119 -0.73 -1.33 -20.46
N PHE A 120 -0.55 -0.16 -19.87
CA PHE A 120 -1.63 0.70 -19.40
C PHE A 120 -1.11 2.12 -19.19
N GLU A 121 -2.04 3.03 -18.99
CA GLU A 121 -1.78 4.45 -18.78
C GLU A 121 -2.47 4.94 -17.51
N THR A 122 -1.96 6.02 -16.94
CA THR A 122 -2.66 6.79 -15.90
C THR A 122 -2.78 8.24 -16.32
N ASP A 123 -3.90 8.85 -15.98
CA ASP A 123 -4.21 10.24 -16.26
C ASP A 123 -4.82 10.85 -14.99
N VAL A 124 -4.02 11.64 -14.28
CA VAL A 124 -4.29 12.08 -12.90
C VAL A 124 -4.08 13.58 -12.77
N GLN A 125 -5.09 14.26 -12.24
CA GLN A 125 -4.92 15.61 -11.72
C GLN A 125 -4.53 15.52 -10.25
N ARG A 126 -3.28 15.89 -9.94
CA ARG A 126 -2.81 15.99 -8.56
C ARG A 126 -3.00 17.40 -8.04
N THR A 127 -3.54 17.50 -6.83
CA THR A 127 -3.60 18.72 -6.02
C THR A 127 -2.77 18.46 -4.76
N TYR A 128 -1.75 19.26 -4.48
CA TYR A 128 -0.83 18.95 -3.38
C TYR A 128 -0.36 20.15 -2.58
N HIS A 129 0.06 19.90 -1.33
CA HIS A 129 0.67 20.90 -0.47
C HIS A 129 1.64 20.23 0.51
N VAL A 130 2.77 20.89 0.78
CA VAL A 130 3.73 20.46 1.80
C VAL A 130 3.40 21.15 3.12
N PHE A 131 3.03 20.35 4.13
CA PHE A 131 2.79 20.78 5.50
C PHE A 131 4.04 20.60 6.34
N GLU A 132 4.25 21.50 7.29
CA GLU A 132 5.28 21.38 8.32
C GLU A 132 4.63 21.00 9.65
N ALA A 133 5.13 19.95 10.31
CA ALA A 133 4.73 19.52 11.64
C ALA A 133 5.93 18.94 12.37
N ASP A 134 6.28 19.46 13.55
CA ASP A 134 7.41 18.96 14.38
C ASP A 134 8.69 18.68 13.57
N ASP A 135 9.18 19.71 12.87
CA ASP A 135 10.35 19.66 11.96
C ASP A 135 10.28 18.58 10.88
N THR A 136 9.06 18.16 10.53
CA THR A 136 8.76 17.16 9.50
C THR A 136 7.97 17.81 8.37
N ALA A 137 8.54 17.76 7.17
CA ALA A 137 7.92 18.21 5.93
C ALA A 137 7.14 17.04 5.28
N ILE A 138 5.82 17.19 5.17
CA ILE A 138 4.89 16.16 4.71
C ILE A 138 4.13 16.69 3.49
N GLU A 139 4.37 16.10 2.33
CA GLU A 139 3.57 16.40 1.14
C GLU A 139 2.26 15.60 1.18
N VAL A 140 1.13 16.31 1.15
CA VAL A 140 -0.19 15.71 1.02
C VAL A 140 -0.69 15.91 -0.39
N CYS A 141 -0.92 14.81 -1.11
CA CYS A 141 -1.42 14.78 -2.47
C CYS A 141 -2.84 14.26 -2.50
N LEU A 142 -3.75 14.96 -3.18
CA LEU A 142 -5.03 14.42 -3.67
C LEU A 142 -4.87 14.10 -5.15
N ASP A 143 -5.01 12.82 -5.48
CA ASP A 143 -4.99 12.32 -6.86
C ASP A 143 -6.40 11.99 -7.33
N ASP A 144 -6.87 12.71 -8.35
CA ASP A 144 -8.17 12.50 -8.99
C ASP A 144 -7.96 12.20 -10.48
N GLY A 145 -8.29 11.00 -10.91
CA GLY A 145 -7.94 10.55 -12.26
C GLY A 145 -8.45 9.17 -12.61
N ALA A 146 -7.73 8.47 -13.47
CA ALA A 146 -8.01 7.10 -13.83
C ALA A 146 -6.76 6.33 -14.28
N VAL A 147 -6.81 5.01 -14.10
CA VAL A 147 -5.99 4.06 -14.85
C VAL A 147 -6.77 3.62 -16.08
N LYS A 148 -6.11 3.52 -17.23
CA LYS A 148 -6.73 3.24 -18.54
C LYS A 148 -5.95 2.17 -19.29
N THR A 149 -6.65 1.32 -20.01
CA THR A 149 -6.13 0.45 -21.06
C THR A 149 -6.85 0.79 -22.37
N ALA A 150 -6.55 0.10 -23.46
CA ALA A 150 -7.28 0.27 -24.71
C ALA A 150 -8.79 -0.07 -24.58
N THR A 151 -9.17 -0.90 -23.61
CA THR A 151 -10.52 -1.48 -23.51
C THR A 151 -11.21 -1.26 -22.16
N ALA A 152 -10.48 -0.82 -21.14
CA ALA A 152 -11.00 -0.69 -19.78
C ALA A 152 -10.46 0.56 -19.07
N GLN A 153 -11.19 1.02 -18.06
CA GLN A 153 -10.81 2.15 -17.22
C GLN A 153 -11.23 1.91 -15.77
N SER A 154 -10.38 2.31 -14.82
CA SER A 154 -10.68 2.30 -13.38
C SER A 154 -10.36 3.65 -12.74
N LYS A 155 -11.20 4.09 -11.80
CA LYS A 155 -11.10 5.41 -11.17
C LYS A 155 -9.91 5.48 -10.20
N ILE A 156 -9.17 6.59 -10.21
CA ILE A 156 -8.23 6.95 -9.14
C ILE A 156 -8.87 8.09 -8.34
N CYS A 157 -9.00 7.89 -7.03
CA CYS A 157 -9.41 8.91 -6.07
C CYS A 157 -8.74 8.58 -4.73
N GLU A 158 -7.55 9.13 -4.50
CA GLU A 158 -6.70 8.75 -3.38
C GLU A 158 -5.98 9.95 -2.76
N VAL A 159 -5.63 9.82 -1.48
CA VAL A 159 -4.78 10.75 -0.75
C VAL A 159 -3.48 10.05 -0.40
N GLU A 160 -2.37 10.66 -0.80
CA GLU A 160 -1.02 10.21 -0.46
C GLU A 160 -0.38 11.19 0.52
N PHE A 161 0.31 10.68 1.54
CA PHE A 161 1.14 11.44 2.45
C PHE A 161 2.58 10.96 2.25
N GLU A 162 3.44 11.82 1.71
CA GLU A 162 4.84 11.53 1.44
C GLU A 162 5.73 12.29 2.42
N LEU A 163 6.68 11.60 3.04
CA LEU A 163 7.69 12.23 3.88
C LEU A 163 8.77 12.86 2.99
N LYS A 164 8.86 14.19 2.98
CA LYS A 164 9.94 14.91 2.28
C LYS A 164 11.18 15.03 3.17
N GLN A 165 10.96 15.27 4.46
CA GLN A 165 12.01 15.39 5.48
C GLN A 165 11.41 15.17 6.87
N GLY A 166 12.19 14.63 7.81
CA GLY A 166 11.81 14.50 9.22
C GLY A 166 11.45 13.06 9.61
N ALA A 167 10.55 12.88 10.57
CA ALA A 167 10.30 11.59 11.19
C ALA A 167 9.06 10.87 10.63
N VAL A 168 9.21 9.56 10.36
CA VAL A 168 8.10 8.67 9.93
C VAL A 168 6.96 8.63 10.96
N LYS A 169 7.29 8.69 12.25
CA LYS A 169 6.29 8.75 13.34
C LYS A 169 5.39 9.98 13.21
N THR A 170 5.98 11.14 12.90
CA THR A 170 5.24 12.39 12.69
C THR A 170 4.37 12.33 11.45
N LEU A 171 4.86 11.76 10.34
CA LEU A 171 4.05 11.48 9.14
C LEU A 171 2.79 10.68 9.50
N ILE A 172 2.96 9.58 10.24
CA ILE A 172 1.84 8.70 10.59
C ILE A 172 0.84 9.41 11.51
N GLN A 173 1.32 10.13 12.52
CA GLN A 173 0.47 10.91 13.43
C GLN A 173 -0.30 12.01 12.68
N PHE A 174 0.33 12.66 11.71
CA PHE A 174 -0.31 13.64 10.86
C PHE A 174 -1.43 13.00 10.01
N ALA A 175 -1.15 11.87 9.37
CA ALA A 175 -2.15 11.14 8.58
C ALA A 175 -3.34 10.65 9.42
N GLN A 176 -3.11 10.23 10.68
CA GLN A 176 -4.17 9.80 11.60
C GLN A 176 -5.27 10.86 11.80
N GLN A 177 -4.92 12.15 11.76
CA GLN A 177 -5.89 13.25 11.93
C GLN A 177 -6.91 13.33 10.77
N TRP A 178 -6.55 12.78 9.60
CA TRP A 178 -7.38 12.83 8.40
C TRP A 178 -8.36 11.66 8.30
N ILE A 179 -8.07 10.53 8.95
CA ILE A 179 -8.83 9.27 8.82
C ILE A 179 -10.31 9.48 9.16
N ASN A 180 -10.61 10.00 10.35
CA ASN A 180 -11.99 10.27 10.78
C ASN A 180 -12.68 11.32 9.91
N ARG A 181 -11.94 12.37 9.53
CA ARG A 181 -12.50 13.54 8.87
C ARG A 181 -12.93 13.24 7.43
N TYR A 182 -12.17 12.39 6.74
CA TYR A 182 -12.32 12.13 5.31
C TYR A 182 -12.62 10.66 4.99
N GLU A 183 -12.85 9.82 6.00
CA GLU A 183 -13.18 8.40 5.83
C GLU A 183 -12.13 7.67 4.97
N LEU A 184 -10.86 8.02 5.20
CA LEU A 184 -9.72 7.44 4.49
C LEU A 184 -9.49 6.00 4.96
N TRP A 185 -9.23 5.10 4.01
CA TRP A 185 -8.81 3.75 4.31
C TRP A 185 -7.51 3.40 3.59
N LEU A 186 -6.65 2.66 4.26
CA LEU A 186 -5.27 2.41 3.84
C LEU A 186 -5.22 1.41 2.67
N ASP A 187 -4.52 1.77 1.60
CA ASP A 187 -4.32 0.90 0.44
C ASP A 187 -2.84 0.90 0.02
N VAL A 188 -2.17 -0.23 0.28
CA VAL A 188 -0.76 -0.41 -0.05
C VAL A 188 -0.53 -0.74 -1.53
N ARG A 189 -1.58 -1.09 -2.29
CA ARG A 189 -1.45 -1.46 -3.71
C ARG A 189 -1.07 -0.24 -4.53
N SER A 190 -0.07 -0.34 -5.39
CA SER A 190 0.38 0.80 -6.20
C SER A 190 -0.55 1.08 -7.39
N LYS A 191 -0.48 2.29 -7.97
CA LYS A 191 -1.14 2.57 -9.26
C LYS A 191 -0.68 1.58 -10.35
N ALA A 192 0.58 1.15 -10.30
CA ALA A 192 1.12 0.17 -11.22
C ALA A 192 0.48 -1.22 -11.02
N GLU A 193 0.29 -1.66 -9.78
CA GLU A 193 -0.42 -2.91 -9.48
C GLU A 193 -1.87 -2.84 -9.97
N ARG A 194 -2.59 -1.77 -9.64
CA ARG A 194 -3.98 -1.56 -10.10
C ARG A 194 -4.09 -1.53 -11.62
N GLY A 195 -3.11 -0.95 -12.33
CA GLY A 195 -3.07 -0.95 -13.78
C GLY A 195 -2.77 -2.29 -14.40
N ASN A 196 -1.88 -3.09 -13.79
CA ASN A 196 -1.66 -4.47 -14.22
C ASN A 196 -2.91 -5.33 -14.04
N LEU A 197 -3.61 -5.20 -12.90
CA LEU A 197 -4.88 -5.89 -12.66
C LEU A 197 -5.94 -5.50 -13.71
N LEU A 198 -6.07 -4.21 -14.00
CA LEU A 198 -6.98 -3.72 -15.05
C LEU A 198 -6.61 -4.28 -16.43
N ALA A 199 -5.33 -4.30 -16.78
CA ALA A 199 -4.83 -4.82 -18.06
C ALA A 199 -5.02 -6.34 -18.20
N LEU A 200 -5.00 -7.09 -17.10
CA LEU A 200 -5.22 -8.53 -17.07
C LEU A 200 -6.69 -8.92 -16.87
N GLY A 201 -7.59 -7.95 -16.62
CA GLY A 201 -8.98 -8.23 -16.28
C GLY A 201 -9.15 -8.94 -14.94
N GLN A 202 -8.21 -8.74 -14.01
CA GLN A 202 -8.20 -9.35 -12.68
C GLN A 202 -8.73 -8.38 -11.63
N ALA A 203 -9.50 -8.88 -10.66
CA ALA A 203 -10.05 -8.06 -9.57
C ALA A 203 -9.03 -7.80 -8.46
N ALA A 204 -8.16 -8.77 -8.17
CA ALA A 204 -7.17 -8.71 -7.10
C ALA A 204 -5.88 -9.44 -7.50
N SER A 205 -4.77 -9.03 -6.90
CA SER A 205 -3.52 -9.81 -6.90
C SER A 205 -3.69 -11.08 -6.06
N PRO A 206 -2.85 -12.11 -6.21
CA PRO A 206 -2.87 -13.26 -5.30
C PRO A 206 -2.64 -12.85 -3.84
N ALA A 207 -3.27 -13.59 -2.92
CA ALA A 207 -3.11 -13.38 -1.49
C ALA A 207 -1.64 -13.48 -1.06
N VAL A 208 -1.24 -12.60 -0.12
CA VAL A 208 0.15 -12.54 0.34
C VAL A 208 0.34 -13.46 1.53
N HIS A 209 1.32 -14.35 1.44
CA HIS A 209 1.68 -15.29 2.49
C HIS A 209 2.79 -14.76 3.41
N ALA A 210 2.91 -15.37 4.58
CA ALA A 210 4.00 -15.11 5.51
C ALA A 210 5.37 -15.36 4.86
N LYS A 211 6.28 -14.39 4.94
CA LYS A 211 7.68 -14.55 4.51
C LYS A 211 8.55 -14.96 5.70
N LYS A 212 9.59 -15.76 5.44
CA LYS A 212 10.60 -16.09 6.46
C LYS A 212 11.23 -14.81 6.99
N LEU A 213 11.25 -14.65 8.30
CA LEU A 213 11.94 -13.57 8.98
C LEU A 213 13.34 -14.03 9.38
N ASN A 214 14.37 -13.33 8.90
CA ASN A 214 15.74 -13.52 9.35
C ASN A 214 16.10 -12.36 10.26
N LEU A 215 16.42 -12.66 11.51
CA LEU A 215 16.88 -11.68 12.49
C LEU A 215 18.40 -11.73 12.57
N ASP A 216 19.02 -10.56 12.61
CA ASP A 216 20.45 -10.46 12.91
C ASP A 216 20.65 -10.77 14.41
N LYS A 217 21.76 -11.41 14.75
CA LYS A 217 22.12 -11.74 16.15
C LYS A 217 22.52 -10.52 16.98
N ASN A 218 22.80 -9.39 16.33
CA ASN A 218 23.32 -8.18 16.98
C ASN A 218 22.25 -7.11 17.24
N ILE A 219 20.98 -7.35 16.91
CA ILE A 219 19.90 -6.39 17.16
C ILE A 219 19.35 -6.54 18.57
N SER A 220 18.83 -5.44 19.13
CA SER A 220 18.16 -5.44 20.43
C SER A 220 16.84 -6.24 20.39
N ALA A 221 16.31 -6.59 21.57
CA ALA A 221 15.01 -7.26 21.67
C ALA A 221 13.88 -6.41 21.08
N GLU A 222 13.93 -5.09 21.29
CA GLU A 222 12.97 -4.15 20.69
C GLU A 222 13.09 -4.13 19.16
N GLN A 223 14.30 -4.02 18.62
CA GLN A 223 14.54 -4.06 17.17
C GLN A 223 14.06 -5.38 16.55
N ALA A 224 14.27 -6.50 17.25
CA ALA A 224 13.74 -7.80 16.82
C ALA A 224 12.20 -7.80 16.80
N LEU A 225 11.56 -7.24 17.82
CA LEU A 225 10.11 -7.11 17.88
C LEU A 225 9.56 -6.22 16.76
N LYS A 226 10.17 -5.06 16.50
CA LYS A 226 9.78 -4.17 15.38
C LYS A 226 9.83 -4.91 14.05
N LYS A 227 10.90 -5.68 13.78
CA LYS A 227 11.01 -6.53 12.58
C LYS A 227 9.97 -7.66 12.52
N ILE A 228 9.57 -8.22 13.67
CA ILE A 228 8.49 -9.22 13.73
C ILE A 228 7.14 -8.57 13.35
N VAL A 229 6.84 -7.40 13.91
CA VAL A 229 5.62 -6.64 13.61
C VAL A 229 5.61 -6.24 12.13
N GLU A 230 6.71 -5.69 11.62
CA GLU A 230 6.87 -5.35 10.20
C GLU A 230 6.61 -6.56 9.29
N ASN A 231 7.18 -7.73 9.60
CA ASN A 231 6.96 -8.94 8.82
C ASN A 231 5.49 -9.41 8.84
N CYS A 232 4.79 -9.25 9.97
CA CYS A 232 3.37 -9.56 10.07
C CYS A 232 2.53 -8.56 9.26
N LEU A 233 2.84 -7.26 9.33
CA LEU A 233 2.20 -6.22 8.51
C LEU A 233 2.49 -6.43 7.02
N GLY A 234 3.67 -6.92 6.69
CA GLY A 234 4.10 -7.35 5.36
C GLY A 234 3.11 -8.32 4.70
N GLN A 235 2.59 -9.27 5.48
CA GLN A 235 1.55 -10.20 5.07
C GLN A 235 0.15 -9.58 5.14
N PHE A 236 -0.14 -8.85 6.21
CA PHE A 236 -1.49 -8.38 6.51
C PHE A 236 -1.99 -7.32 5.51
N LEU A 237 -1.18 -6.30 5.22
CA LEU A 237 -1.65 -5.08 4.53
C LEU A 237 -2.17 -5.31 3.10
N PRO A 238 -1.51 -6.11 2.23
CA PRO A 238 -2.03 -6.36 0.88
C PRO A 238 -3.34 -7.15 0.91
N ASN A 239 -3.45 -8.14 1.82
CA ASN A 239 -4.68 -8.92 2.00
C ASN A 239 -5.81 -8.03 2.53
N MET A 240 -5.51 -7.18 3.51
CA MET A 240 -6.45 -6.20 4.04
C MET A 240 -6.94 -5.24 2.95
N ALA A 241 -6.05 -4.75 2.08
CA ALA A 241 -6.42 -3.84 1.00
C ALA A 241 -7.43 -4.50 0.04
N ALA A 242 -7.24 -5.77 -0.31
CA ALA A 242 -8.21 -6.52 -1.11
C ALA A 242 -9.57 -6.68 -0.40
N ILE A 243 -9.56 -6.92 0.92
CA ILE A 243 -10.80 -7.06 1.70
C ILE A 243 -11.53 -5.71 1.81
N ALA A 244 -10.80 -4.64 2.13
CA ALA A 244 -11.35 -3.29 2.22
C ALA A 244 -11.97 -2.87 0.88
N ASP A 245 -11.33 -3.18 -0.24
CA ASP A 245 -11.83 -2.87 -1.58
C ASP A 245 -13.00 -3.77 -2.02
N GLY A 246 -13.30 -4.84 -1.28
CA GLY A 246 -14.40 -5.76 -1.59
C GLY A 246 -14.11 -6.71 -2.75
N VAL A 247 -12.83 -6.90 -3.09
CA VAL A 247 -12.36 -7.79 -4.17
C VAL A 247 -11.64 -9.03 -3.64
N ALA A 248 -11.62 -9.21 -2.32
CA ALA A 248 -10.95 -10.32 -1.68
C ALA A 248 -11.59 -11.68 -2.00
N GLU A 249 -10.73 -12.64 -2.32
CA GLU A 249 -11.04 -14.07 -2.32
C GLU A 249 -10.81 -14.70 -0.93
N ALA A 250 -11.30 -15.93 -0.73
CA ALA A 250 -11.19 -16.66 0.54
C ALA A 250 -9.74 -16.74 1.07
N GLU A 251 -8.75 -16.91 0.18
CA GLU A 251 -7.34 -16.99 0.58
C GLU A 251 -6.83 -15.67 1.18
N HIS A 252 -7.32 -14.51 0.72
CA HIS A 252 -6.95 -13.21 1.30
C HIS A 252 -7.41 -13.12 2.75
N ILE A 253 -8.65 -13.54 3.02
CA ILE A 253 -9.22 -13.57 4.37
C ILE A 253 -8.45 -14.54 5.26
N HIS A 254 -8.12 -15.73 4.72
CA HIS A 254 -7.31 -16.71 5.43
C HIS A 254 -5.93 -16.17 5.80
N GLN A 255 -5.20 -15.58 4.84
CA GLN A 255 -3.87 -15.02 5.09
C GLN A 255 -3.91 -13.80 6.01
N ALA A 256 -4.95 -12.96 5.93
CA ALA A 256 -5.17 -11.88 6.90
C ALA A 256 -5.32 -12.44 8.32
N ARG A 257 -6.13 -13.49 8.53
CA ARG A 257 -6.27 -14.16 9.84
C ARG A 257 -4.95 -14.75 10.33
N VAL A 258 -4.19 -15.41 9.45
CA VAL A 258 -2.87 -15.95 9.80
C VAL A 258 -1.95 -14.83 10.30
N SER A 259 -1.89 -13.70 9.61
CA SER A 259 -1.06 -12.56 10.01
C SER A 259 -1.49 -11.95 11.34
N LEU A 260 -2.80 -11.75 11.57
CA LEU A 260 -3.33 -11.23 12.84
C LEU A 260 -3.00 -12.18 14.00
N ARG A 261 -3.15 -13.50 13.81
CA ARG A 261 -2.76 -14.50 14.83
C ARG A 261 -1.27 -14.41 15.16
N ARG A 262 -0.40 -14.27 14.16
CA ARG A 262 1.05 -14.12 14.35
C ARG A 262 1.37 -12.84 15.12
N LEU A 263 0.73 -11.73 14.76
CA LEU A 263 0.91 -10.44 15.41
C LEU A 263 0.48 -10.48 16.88
N ARG A 264 -0.68 -11.06 17.20
CA ARG A 264 -1.13 -11.28 18.59
C ARG A 264 -0.13 -12.10 19.40
N SER A 265 0.34 -13.21 18.83
CA SER A 265 1.35 -14.03 19.50
C SER A 265 2.62 -13.24 19.77
N ALA A 266 3.09 -12.43 18.82
CA ALA A 266 4.27 -11.59 19.01
C ALA A 266 4.06 -10.58 20.16
N LEU A 267 2.96 -9.80 20.12
CA LEU A 267 2.69 -8.79 21.14
C LEU A 267 2.48 -9.41 22.53
N LYS A 268 1.85 -10.58 22.62
CA LYS A 268 1.63 -11.27 23.88
C LYS A 268 2.94 -11.79 24.50
N HIS A 269 3.75 -12.52 23.74
CA HIS A 269 4.94 -13.20 24.26
C HIS A 269 6.13 -12.26 24.43
N PHE A 270 6.20 -11.20 23.63
CA PHE A 270 7.30 -10.24 23.64
C PHE A 270 6.88 -8.87 24.19
N SER A 271 5.80 -8.82 24.98
CA SER A 271 5.30 -7.59 25.60
C SER A 271 6.34 -6.85 26.44
N ALA A 272 7.27 -7.59 27.06
CA ALA A 272 8.35 -7.03 27.87
C ALA A 272 9.58 -6.57 27.05
N TRP A 273 9.57 -6.70 25.72
CA TRP A 273 10.72 -6.33 24.87
C TRP A 273 10.73 -4.86 24.46
N SER A 274 9.68 -4.10 24.77
CA SER A 274 9.57 -2.69 24.41
C SER A 274 8.53 -1.97 25.27
N ASP A 275 8.90 -0.83 25.86
CA ASP A 275 7.98 0.04 26.60
C ASP A 275 7.06 0.86 25.67
N GLU A 276 7.38 0.95 24.37
CA GLU A 276 6.53 1.63 23.37
C GLU A 276 5.25 0.85 23.00
N LEU A 277 5.11 -0.41 23.44
CA LEU A 277 3.94 -1.21 23.11
C LEU A 277 2.70 -0.66 23.83
N ASN A 278 1.65 -0.39 23.08
CA ASN A 278 0.37 -0.06 23.68
C ASN A 278 -0.30 -1.34 24.23
N PRO A 279 -0.66 -1.39 25.53
CA PRO A 279 -1.26 -2.57 26.14
C PRO A 279 -2.59 -2.99 25.52
N VAL A 280 -3.31 -2.08 24.84
CA VAL A 280 -4.60 -2.42 24.22
C VAL A 280 -4.48 -3.08 22.84
N TRP A 281 -3.31 -3.03 22.20
CA TRP A 281 -3.18 -3.52 20.82
C TRP A 281 -3.48 -5.01 20.69
N GLU A 282 -3.04 -5.85 21.63
CA GLU A 282 -3.32 -7.29 21.56
C GLU A 282 -4.82 -7.58 21.58
N GLU A 283 -5.57 -6.89 22.44
CA GLU A 283 -7.02 -7.04 22.55
C GLU A 283 -7.73 -6.53 21.29
N GLN A 284 -7.32 -5.37 20.76
CA GLN A 284 -7.89 -4.83 19.51
C GLN A 284 -7.65 -5.77 18.32
N ILE A 285 -6.45 -6.36 18.22
CA ILE A 285 -6.14 -7.35 17.18
C ILE A 285 -6.90 -8.66 17.43
N ALA A 286 -7.11 -9.06 18.69
CA ALA A 286 -7.93 -10.21 19.05
C ALA A 286 -9.39 -10.03 18.58
N GLU A 287 -9.93 -8.83 18.74
CA GLU A 287 -11.27 -8.50 18.26
C GLU A 287 -11.36 -8.55 16.73
N LEU A 288 -10.41 -7.92 16.02
CA LEU A 288 -10.36 -8.02 14.55
C LEU A 288 -10.23 -9.48 14.09
N PHE A 289 -9.41 -10.28 14.77
CA PHE A 289 -9.27 -11.70 14.46
C PHE A 289 -10.57 -12.48 14.65
N ARG A 290 -11.36 -12.19 15.69
CA ARG A 290 -12.67 -12.81 15.94
C ARG A 290 -13.69 -12.40 14.88
N GLN A 291 -13.76 -11.12 14.53
CA GLN A 291 -14.70 -10.64 13.50
C GLN A 291 -14.41 -11.26 12.13
N LEU A 292 -13.12 -11.43 11.75
CA LEU A 292 -12.76 -12.20 10.55
C LEU A 292 -13.04 -13.70 10.70
N GLY A 293 -13.00 -14.18 11.95
CA GLY A 293 -13.50 -15.47 12.42
C GLY A 293 -14.91 -15.75 11.93
N ASP A 294 -15.80 -14.99 12.53
CA ASP A 294 -17.24 -15.18 12.49
C ASP A 294 -17.76 -14.97 11.07
N THR A 295 -17.32 -13.92 10.38
CA THR A 295 -17.78 -13.64 9.02
C THR A 295 -17.37 -14.71 8.00
N ARG A 296 -16.20 -15.35 8.17
CA ARG A 296 -15.77 -16.45 7.30
C ARG A 296 -16.53 -17.74 7.61
N ASP A 297 -16.75 -18.03 8.88
CA ASP A 297 -17.47 -19.24 9.28
C ASP A 297 -18.95 -19.12 8.84
N GLU A 298 -19.54 -17.93 8.94
CA GLU A 298 -20.84 -17.59 8.34
C GLU A 298 -20.90 -17.83 6.83
N ASP A 299 -19.89 -17.37 6.08
CA ASP A 299 -19.82 -17.56 4.63
C ASP A 299 -19.66 -19.04 4.23
N ALA A 300 -18.79 -19.79 4.91
CA ALA A 300 -18.62 -21.22 4.68
C ALA A 300 -19.90 -22.02 5.03
N ILE A 301 -20.57 -21.66 6.13
CA ILE A 301 -21.86 -22.26 6.48
C ILE A 301 -22.89 -21.99 5.37
N ARG A 302 -22.94 -20.76 4.85
CA ARG A 302 -23.91 -20.38 3.81
C ARG A 302 -23.64 -21.04 2.46
N THR A 303 -22.40 -21.05 2.02
CA THR A 303 -22.04 -21.42 0.63
C THR A 303 -21.74 -22.90 0.46
N GLU A 304 -21.26 -23.57 1.51
CA GLU A 304 -20.88 -24.99 1.46
C GLU A 304 -21.84 -25.85 2.29
N ILE A 305 -22.04 -25.52 3.56
CA ILE A 305 -22.71 -26.41 4.52
C ILE A 305 -24.24 -26.41 4.36
N LEU A 306 -24.89 -25.25 4.27
CA LEU A 306 -26.34 -25.14 4.14
C LEU A 306 -26.88 -25.81 2.86
N PRO A 307 -26.27 -25.62 1.67
CA PRO A 307 -26.68 -26.34 0.47
C PRO A 307 -26.59 -27.86 0.62
N MET A 308 -25.51 -28.35 1.25
CA MET A 308 -25.35 -29.78 1.55
C MET A 308 -26.44 -30.29 2.49
N ILE A 309 -26.78 -29.55 3.54
CA ILE A 309 -27.80 -29.93 4.54
C ILE A 309 -29.21 -29.93 3.91
N VAL A 310 -29.54 -28.91 3.10
CA VAL A 310 -30.83 -28.84 2.38
C VAL A 310 -30.97 -29.97 1.37
N GLN A 311 -29.89 -30.30 0.63
CA GLN A 311 -29.89 -31.42 -0.31
C GLN A 311 -30.21 -32.76 0.37
N HIS A 312 -29.89 -32.92 1.66
CA HIS A 312 -30.15 -34.13 2.43
C HIS A 312 -31.47 -34.09 3.22
N GLY A 313 -32.39 -33.17 2.88
CA GLY A 313 -33.77 -33.17 3.36
C GLY A 313 -34.01 -32.39 4.65
N SER A 314 -33.06 -31.57 5.10
CA SER A 314 -33.31 -30.61 6.16
C SER A 314 -34.25 -29.51 5.69
N PRO A 315 -35.20 -29.04 6.51
CA PRO A 315 -35.91 -27.80 6.23
C PRO A 315 -34.91 -26.63 6.13
N GLU A 316 -35.30 -25.59 5.40
CA GLU A 316 -34.51 -24.37 5.25
C GLU A 316 -34.24 -23.76 6.64
N LEU A 317 -32.98 -23.78 7.06
CA LEU A 317 -32.54 -23.23 8.34
C LEU A 317 -32.40 -21.71 8.22
N LEU A 318 -33.26 -20.96 8.92
CA LEU A 318 -33.10 -19.53 9.12
C LEU A 318 -32.06 -19.28 10.22
N LEU A 319 -30.78 -19.32 9.85
CA LEU A 319 -29.70 -18.86 10.72
C LEU A 319 -29.57 -17.33 10.58
N PRO A 320 -29.34 -16.58 11.68
CA PRO A 320 -29.11 -15.14 11.63
C PRO A 320 -27.69 -14.85 11.12
N ILE A 321 -27.46 -15.12 9.84
CA ILE A 321 -26.17 -14.97 9.15
C ILE A 321 -26.23 -13.71 8.29
N SER A 322 -25.17 -12.90 8.26
CA SER A 322 -25.11 -11.69 7.41
C SER A 322 -25.33 -12.02 5.94
N GLU A 323 -26.26 -11.33 5.27
CA GLU A 323 -26.53 -11.49 3.84
C GLU A 323 -25.33 -11.10 2.95
N GLN A 324 -24.39 -10.28 3.45
CA GLN A 324 -23.26 -9.73 2.68
C GLN A 324 -21.95 -9.74 3.48
N PRO A 325 -21.39 -10.92 3.81
CA PRO A 325 -20.23 -11.06 4.69
C PRO A 325 -19.00 -10.26 4.23
N LEU A 326 -18.70 -10.28 2.92
CA LEU A 326 -17.59 -9.50 2.36
C LEU A 326 -17.76 -7.98 2.52
N LYS A 327 -18.99 -7.47 2.47
CA LYS A 327 -19.28 -6.04 2.63
C LYS A 327 -19.10 -5.59 4.07
N ASP A 328 -19.47 -6.46 5.02
CA ASP A 328 -19.26 -6.19 6.45
C ASP A 328 -17.76 -6.15 6.77
N LEU A 329 -16.98 -7.08 6.23
CA LEU A 329 -15.52 -7.05 6.34
C LEU A 329 -14.91 -5.81 5.67
N ALA A 330 -15.38 -5.45 4.48
CA ALA A 330 -14.94 -4.24 3.81
C ALA A 330 -15.20 -2.99 4.68
N THR A 331 -16.37 -2.93 5.33
CA THR A 331 -16.73 -1.83 6.25
C THR A 331 -15.83 -1.83 7.48
N LEU A 332 -15.54 -3.00 8.07
CA LEU A 332 -14.64 -3.14 9.20
C LEU A 332 -13.22 -2.63 8.89
N PHE A 333 -12.66 -3.02 7.74
CA PHE A 333 -11.31 -2.61 7.34
C PHE A 333 -11.23 -1.18 6.80
N LYS A 334 -12.36 -0.56 6.49
CA LYS A 334 -12.48 0.88 6.21
C LYS A 334 -12.72 1.71 7.47
N SER A 335 -13.04 1.10 8.60
CA SER A 335 -13.35 1.82 9.83
C SER A 335 -12.13 2.54 10.38
N ALA A 336 -12.35 3.73 10.95
CA ALA A 336 -11.26 4.55 11.44
C ALA A 336 -10.49 3.90 12.60
N ASP A 337 -11.14 3.08 13.43
CA ASP A 337 -10.50 2.39 14.54
C ASP A 337 -9.50 1.34 14.03
N THR A 338 -9.90 0.55 13.02
CA THR A 338 -9.00 -0.39 12.35
C THR A 338 -7.82 0.34 11.71
N ILE A 339 -8.08 1.41 10.95
CA ILE A 339 -7.01 2.16 10.28
C ILE A 339 -6.06 2.80 11.29
N LYS A 340 -6.55 3.37 12.40
CA LYS A 340 -5.70 3.94 13.44
C LYS A 340 -4.84 2.90 14.14
N LEU A 341 -5.39 1.72 14.44
CA LEU A 341 -4.63 0.60 14.99
C LEU A 341 -3.47 0.22 14.06
N ILE A 342 -3.75 0.09 12.76
CA ILE A 342 -2.74 -0.26 11.77
C ILE A 342 -1.66 0.81 11.66
N LEU A 343 -2.06 2.08 11.62
CA LEU A 343 -1.13 3.20 11.61
C LEU A 343 -0.27 3.21 12.88
N ALA A 344 -0.84 2.90 14.05
CA ALA A 344 -0.07 2.82 15.29
C ALA A 344 0.96 1.67 15.26
N LEU A 345 0.59 0.50 14.71
CA LEU A 345 1.50 -0.63 14.50
C LEU A 345 2.61 -0.31 13.49
N LEU A 346 2.29 0.42 12.41
CA LEU A 346 3.27 0.94 11.47
C LEU A 346 4.23 1.91 12.18
N ALA A 347 3.71 2.86 12.97
CA ALA A 347 4.53 3.82 13.70
C ALA A 347 5.49 3.14 14.67
N PHE A 348 5.08 2.05 15.31
CA PHE A 348 5.95 1.23 16.14
C PHE A 348 6.99 0.47 15.31
N ALA A 349 6.59 -0.16 14.21
CA ALA A 349 7.51 -0.95 13.37
C ALA A 349 8.61 -0.10 12.72
N TYR A 350 8.31 1.18 12.42
CA TYR A 350 9.22 2.11 11.73
C TYR A 350 9.64 3.29 12.61
N SER A 351 9.46 3.25 13.93
CA SER A 351 10.09 4.23 14.80
C SER A 351 11.61 4.02 14.75
N GLU A 352 12.34 5.03 14.28
CA GLU A 352 13.80 5.06 14.42
C GLU A 352 14.17 5.08 15.91
N GLU A 353 15.30 4.48 16.27
CA GLU A 353 15.92 4.81 17.55
C GLU A 353 16.43 6.26 17.48
N ASP A 354 16.01 7.08 18.45
CA ASP A 354 16.74 8.27 18.84
C ASP A 354 18.18 7.90 19.22
N ASP A 355 19.12 8.71 18.75
CA ASP A 355 20.51 8.82 19.20
C ASP A 355 21.44 7.61 19.03
N GLN A 356 22.13 7.55 17.88
CA GLN A 356 23.61 7.63 17.91
C GLN A 356 24.34 7.84 16.57
N ASN A 357 23.69 7.76 15.40
CA ASN A 357 24.41 7.85 14.10
C ASN A 357 24.07 9.04 13.20
N ALA A 358 23.14 9.93 13.57
CA ALA A 358 22.76 11.11 12.76
C ALA A 358 23.65 12.36 12.97
N LYS A 359 24.79 12.27 13.67
CA LYS A 359 25.84 13.31 13.63
C LYS A 359 26.80 13.02 12.48
N GLY A 360 26.30 13.13 11.25
CA GLY A 360 27.08 12.74 10.07
C GLY A 360 26.64 13.42 8.78
N LYS A 361 26.93 14.71 8.67
CA LYS A 361 26.94 15.54 7.44
C LYS A 361 25.57 16.08 6.98
N LEU A 362 25.25 17.26 7.52
CA LEU A 362 24.66 18.34 6.72
C LEU A 362 25.46 18.47 5.41
N LYS A 363 24.81 18.18 4.28
CA LYS A 363 25.23 18.70 2.98
C LYS A 363 24.06 19.46 2.39
N ASN A 364 24.21 20.78 2.37
CA ASN A 364 23.49 21.69 1.50
C ASN A 364 23.57 21.18 0.06
N ILE A 365 22.43 21.01 -0.60
CA ILE A 365 22.18 21.46 -1.98
C ILE A 365 20.74 21.94 -2.03
#